data_AF-A0AAE0AKW4-F1
#
_entry.id   AF-A0AAE0AKW4-F1
#
_cell.length_a   1.000
_cell.length_b   1.000
_cell.length_c   1.000
_cell.angle_alpha   90.00
_cell.angle_beta   90.00
_cell.angle_gamma   90.00
#
_symmetry.space_group_name_H-M   'P 1'
#
loop_
_entity.id
_entity.type
_entity.pdbx_description
1 polymer ?
#
loop_
_entity_poly.entity_id
_entity_poly.type
_entity_poly.pdbx_seq_one_letter_code
_entity_poly.pdbx_strand_id
1 'polypeptide(L)' 'MPFPSLQLILVDNCPNLRKLPFNAESAKSLKAIVGDPDWWDKLEWDDEATKLAFTTKFNQLYSHSQEDD' A
#
# COMPACT_ATOMS: atom_id res chain seq x y z
N MET A 1 -15.98 9.27 3.16
CA MET A 1 -15.10 8.50 2.27
C MET A 1 -14.40 9.37 1.23
N PRO A 2 -13.14 9.77 1.47
CA PRO A 2 -12.29 10.31 0.41
C PRO A 2 -12.00 9.20 -0.61
N PHE A 3 -12.08 9.51 -1.91
CA PHE A 3 -11.80 8.57 -3.02
C PHE A 3 -12.73 7.34 -3.14
N PRO A 4 -14.05 7.53 -3.30
CA PRO A 4 -15.02 6.42 -3.40
C PRO A 4 -14.77 5.46 -4.57
N SER A 5 -14.05 5.89 -5.60
CA SER A 5 -13.76 5.11 -6.81
C SER A 5 -12.32 4.61 -6.92
N LEU A 6 -11.49 4.78 -5.87
CA LEU A 6 -10.10 4.34 -5.90
C LEU A 6 -10.00 2.82 -5.83
N GLN A 7 -9.45 2.20 -6.87
CA GLN A 7 -9.32 0.74 -6.97
C GLN A 7 -7.89 0.24 -6.87
N LEU A 8 -6.90 1.06 -7.20
CA LEU A 8 -5.49 0.67 -7.24
C LEU A 8 -4.64 1.80 -6.68
N ILE A 9 -3.68 1.44 -5.83
CA ILE A 9 -2.58 2.31 -5.40
C ILE A 9 -1.29 1.62 -5.82
N LEU A 10 -0.40 2.35 -6.49
CA LEU A 10 0.95 1.89 -6.79
C LEU A 10 1.93 2.89 -6.19
N VAL A 11 2.80 2.42 -5.32
CA VAL A 11 3.85 3.22 -4.68
C VAL A 11 5.19 2.63 -5.08
N ASP A 12 5.92 3.40 -5.88
CA ASP A 12 7.25 3.03 -6.36
C ASP A 12 8.24 4.15 -6.02
N ASN A 13 9.42 3.77 -5.51
CA ASN A 13 10.51 4.70 -5.17
C ASN A 13 10.12 5.89 -4.27
N CYS A 14 9.20 5.68 -3.31
CA CYS A 14 8.72 6.71 -2.37
C CYS A 14 9.12 6.41 -0.90
N PRO A 15 10.42 6.44 -0.54
CA PRO A 15 10.90 5.96 0.76
C PRO A 15 10.43 6.79 1.97
N ASN A 16 9.98 8.03 1.74
CA ASN A 16 9.49 8.93 2.80
C ASN A 16 7.96 8.95 2.92
N LEU A 17 7.23 8.24 2.05
CA LEU A 17 5.78 8.14 2.14
C LEU A 17 5.41 7.16 3.27
N ARG A 18 5.46 7.64 4.51
CA ARG A 18 5.19 6.80 5.70
C ARG A 18 3.72 6.75 6.08
N LYS A 19 2.92 7.73 5.63
CA LYS A 19 1.50 7.80 5.93
C LYS A 19 0.70 7.91 4.64
N LEU A 20 -0.33 7.08 4.54
CA LEU A 20 -1.28 7.15 3.44
C LEU A 20 -2.42 8.11 3.83
N PRO A 21 -2.93 8.95 2.90
CA PRO A 21 -4.07 9.83 3.17
C PRO A 21 -5.41 9.06 3.14
N PHE A 22 -5.38 7.75 3.45
CA PHE A 22 -6.50 6.82 3.31
C PHE A 22 -6.77 6.12 4.64
N ASN A 23 -8.03 5.72 4.85
CA ASN A 23 -8.48 5.00 6.03
C ASN A 23 -9.25 3.73 5.61
N ALA A 24 -9.71 2.95 6.60
CA ALA A 24 -10.50 1.74 6.36
C ALA A 24 -11.72 1.93 5.44
N GLU A 25 -12.33 3.13 5.39
CA GLU A 25 -13.42 3.39 4.44
C GLU A 25 -12.93 3.40 2.99
N SER A 26 -11.78 4.04 2.74
CA SER A 26 -11.17 4.12 1.41
C SER A 26 -10.71 2.74 0.92
N ALA A 27 -10.41 1.83 1.85
CA ALA A 27 -10.06 0.45 1.53
C ALA A 27 -11.25 -0.38 0.98
N LYS A 28 -12.51 0.06 1.13
CA LYS A 28 -13.68 -0.74 0.72
C LYS A 28 -13.77 -0.93 -0.80
N SER A 29 -13.41 0.08 -1.59
CA SER A 29 -13.39 0.02 -3.05
C SER A 29 -12.01 -0.34 -3.61
N LEU A 30 -10.98 -0.31 -2.77
CA LEU A 30 -9.63 -0.67 -3.14
C LEU A 30 -9.53 -2.17 -3.44
N LYS A 31 -8.98 -2.51 -4.61
CA LYS A 31 -8.73 -3.88 -5.04
C LYS A 31 -7.29 -4.29 -4.74
N ALA A 32 -6.33 -3.38 -4.92
CA ALA A 32 -4.93 -3.66 -4.68
C ALA A 32 -4.17 -2.40 -4.25
N ILE A 33 -3.15 -2.61 -3.42
CA ILE A 33 -2.07 -1.66 -3.17
C ILE A 33 -0.75 -2.37 -3.47
N VAL A 34 0.06 -1.77 -4.32
CA VAL A 34 1.31 -2.36 -4.80
C VAL A 34 2.47 -1.49 -4.37
N GLY A 35 3.49 -2.09 -3.79
CA GLY A 35 4.69 -1.35 -3.39
C GLY A 35 5.79 -2.26 -2.88
N ASP A 36 6.92 -1.65 -2.60
CA ASP A 36 8.09 -2.32 -2.04
C ASP A 36 7.78 -2.87 -0.61
N PRO A 37 8.19 -4.10 -0.27
CA PRO A 37 7.97 -4.68 1.06
C PRO A 37 8.57 -3.85 2.20
N ASP A 38 9.77 -3.30 2.02
CA ASP A 38 10.43 -2.47 3.04
C ASP A 38 9.70 -1.14 3.24
N TRP A 39 9.09 -0.60 2.18
CA TRP A 39 8.21 0.55 2.29
C TRP A 39 6.94 0.19 3.07
N TRP A 40 6.32 -0.95 2.75
CA TRP A 40 5.11 -1.42 3.41
C TRP A 40 5.27 -1.57 4.93
N ASP A 41 6.38 -2.18 5.35
CA ASP A 41 6.68 -2.40 6.77
C ASP A 41 6.96 -1.10 7.56
N LYS A 42 7.34 -0.03 6.85
CA LYS A 42 7.60 1.30 7.44
C LYS A 42 6.37 2.20 7.48
N LEU A 43 5.21 1.74 6.97
CA LEU A 43 3.98 2.51 7.00
C LEU A 43 3.48 2.71 8.44
N GLU A 44 3.16 3.95 8.76
CA GLU A 44 2.53 4.41 9.98
C GLU A 44 1.00 4.41 9.78
N TRP A 45 0.34 3.43 10.39
CA TRP A 45 -1.11 3.27 10.31
C TRP A 45 -1.82 4.05 11.42
N ASP A 46 -2.97 4.66 11.08
CA ASP A 46 -3.79 5.37 12.08
C ASP A 46 -4.40 4.44 13.13
N ASP A 47 -4.76 3.22 12.73
CA ASP A 47 -5.33 2.18 13.58
C ASP A 47 -5.13 0.77 12.98
N GLU A 48 -5.24 -0.26 13.83
CA GLU A 48 -5.06 -1.66 13.42
C GLU A 48 -6.13 -2.16 12.43
N ALA A 49 -7.35 -1.61 12.46
CA ALA A 49 -8.39 -2.01 11.52
C ALA A 49 -8.08 -1.50 10.10
N THR A 50 -7.55 -0.27 9.99
CA THR A 50 -7.04 0.29 8.74
C THR A 50 -5.87 -0.57 8.23
N LYS A 51 -4.88 -0.87 9.06
CA LYS A 51 -3.78 -1.77 8.68
C LYS A 51 -4.28 -3.10 8.14
N LEU A 52 -5.17 -3.78 8.86
CA LEU A 52 -5.73 -5.06 8.45
C LEU A 52 -6.50 -4.97 7.11
N ALA A 53 -7.30 -3.92 6.93
CA ALA A 53 -8.08 -3.71 5.71
C ALA A 53 -7.20 -3.57 4.46
N PHE A 54 -6.02 -2.97 4.61
CA PHE A 54 -5.04 -2.75 3.55
C PHE A 54 -4.10 -3.95 3.35
N THR A 55 -3.69 -4.65 4.41
CA THR A 55 -2.83 -5.86 4.34
C THR A 55 -3.43 -6.95 3.45
N THR A 56 -4.76 -7.15 3.50
CA THR A 56 -5.44 -8.12 2.63
C THR A 56 -5.40 -7.79 1.13
N LYS A 57 -4.93 -6.59 0.77
CA LYS A 57 -4.90 -6.06 -0.61
C LYS A 57 -3.48 -5.74 -1.06
N PHE A 58 -2.49 -5.95 -0.21
CA PHE A 58 -1.11 -5.64 -0.54
C PHE A 58 -0.51 -6.67 -1.48
N ASN A 59 0.08 -6.20 -2.56
CA ASN A 59 0.86 -6.98 -3.49
C ASN A 59 2.28 -6.40 -3.54
N GLN A 60 3.28 -7.26 -3.38
CA GLN A 60 4.66 -6.82 -3.44
C GLN A 60 5.02 -6.42 -4.87
N LEU A 61 5.65 -5.25 -5.01
CA LEU A 61 6.24 -4.82 -6.26
C LEU A 61 7.56 -5.58 -6.42
N TYR A 62 7.63 -6.53 -7.34
CA TYR A 62 8.89 -7.18 -7.69
C TYR A 62 9.78 -6.15 -8.37
N SER A 63 10.85 -5.72 -7.71
CA SER A 63 11.99 -5.14 -8.40
C SER A 63 12.58 -6.23 -9.31
N HIS A 64 12.59 -5.99 -10.62
CA HIS A 64 13.43 -6.76 -11.53
C HIS A 64 14.90 -6.49 -11.18
N SER A 65 15.41 -7.20 -10.19
CA SER A 65 16.84 -7.50 -10.09
C SER A 65 17.00 -8.97 -10.39
N GLN A 66 16.99 -9.30 -11.68
CA GLN A 66 17.88 -10.36 -12.15
C GLN A 66 19.29 -9.87 -11.81
N GLU A 67 19.84 -10.35 -10.70
CA GLU A 67 21.28 -10.52 -10.64
C GLU A 67 21.59 -11.62 -11.66
N ASP A 68 21.94 -11.20 -12.88
CA ASP A 68 22.67 -12.03 -13.82
C ASP A 68 24.05 -12.32 -13.18
N ASP A 69 24.21 -13.51 -12.62
CA ASP A 69 25.49 -14.19 -12.37
C ASP A 69 25.42 -15.62 -12.92
#